data_AF-J9F6H4-F1
#
_entry.id   AF-J9F6H4-F1
#
_cell.length_a   1.000
_cell.length_b   1.000
_cell.length_c   1.000
_cell.angle_alpha   90.00
_cell.angle_beta   90.00
_cell.angle_gamma   90.00
#
_symmetry.space_group_name_H-M   'P 1'
#
loop_
_entity.id
_entity.type
_entity.pdbx_description
1 polymer ?
#
loop_
_entity_poly.entity_id
_entity_poly.type
_entity_poly.pdbx_seq_one_letter_code
_entity_poly.pdbx_strand_id
1 'polypeptide(L)'
;ATYIGLWDDIRALFASTPESRLRGYSPGRFSFNVSGGRCEACKGDGQIKIEMNFLPDVYVPCEVCHGKRYNRETLEVTYHGKSISDVLDMTVTEALAFFGAIPRSRTSSRRSTTWASA
;
A
#
# COMPACT_ATOMS: atom_id res chain seq x y z
N ALA A 1 6.40 -1.28 -7.68
CA ALA A 1 5.50 -0.11 -7.64
C ALA A 1 4.57 -0.21 -8.84
N THR A 2 3.26 -0.22 -8.61
CA THR A 2 2.27 -0.30 -9.69
C THR A 2 2.42 0.94 -10.57
N TYR A 3 2.46 0.74 -11.89
CA TYR A 3 2.78 1.70 -12.96
C TYR A 3 2.07 3.09 -12.90
N ILE A 4 1.08 3.24 -12.02
CA ILE A 4 0.16 4.38 -11.93
C ILE A 4 0.57 5.39 -10.83
N GLY A 5 1.56 5.07 -9.98
CA GLY A 5 2.07 5.99 -8.93
C GLY A 5 1.13 6.24 -7.74
N LEU A 6 -0.17 5.90 -7.86
CA LEU A 6 -1.19 6.06 -6.82
C LEU A 6 -0.80 5.49 -5.45
N TRP A 7 -0.04 4.39 -5.45
CA TRP A 7 0.41 3.76 -4.22
C TRP A 7 1.34 4.65 -3.39
N ASP A 8 2.12 5.52 -4.04
CA ASP A 8 3.01 6.45 -3.34
C ASP A 8 2.22 7.54 -2.62
N ASP A 9 1.14 8.03 -3.24
CA ASP A 9 0.22 9.00 -2.64
C ASP A 9 -0.50 8.41 -1.42
N ILE A 10 -0.96 7.16 -1.51
CA ILE A 10 -1.60 6.46 -0.38
C ILE A 10 -0.61 6.30 0.78
N ARG A 11 0.63 5.89 0.52
CA ARG A 11 1.65 5.78 1.58
C ARG A 11 1.98 7.13 2.22
N ALA A 12 2.02 8.21 1.42
CA ALA A 12 2.21 9.56 1.92
C ALA A 12 1.04 10.02 2.80
N LEU A 13 -0.20 9.68 2.41
CA LEU A 13 -1.40 9.95 3.19
C LEU A 13 -1.36 9.26 4.55
N PHE A 14 -1.05 7.97 4.60
CA PHE A 14 -0.91 7.22 5.85
C PHE A 14 0.21 7.77 6.75
N ALA A 15 1.33 8.22 6.17
CA ALA A 15 2.39 8.87 6.93
C ALA A 15 1.98 10.24 7.50
N SER A 16 0.99 10.91 6.89
CA SER A 16 0.49 12.21 7.34
C SER A 16 -0.51 12.14 8.49
N THR A 17 -1.00 10.95 8.86
CA THR A 17 -1.95 10.80 9.97
C THR A 17 -1.33 11.22 11.31
N PRO A 18 -2.13 11.73 12.26
CA PRO A 18 -1.64 12.10 13.59
C PRO A 18 -0.87 10.96 14.28
N GLU A 19 -1.37 9.74 14.21
CA GLU A 19 -0.80 8.55 14.83
C GLU A 19 0.58 8.22 14.23
N SER A 20 0.70 8.30 12.91
CA SER A 20 1.97 8.12 12.21
C SER A 20 3.00 9.17 12.59
N ARG A 21 2.59 10.44 12.63
CA ARG A 21 3.48 11.56 12.97
C ARG A 21 3.99 11.46 14.40
N LEU A 22 3.13 11.09 15.35
CA LEU A 22 3.53 10.87 16.75
C LEU A 22 4.56 9.75 16.90
N ARG A 23 4.45 8.69 16.08
CA ARG A 23 5.38 7.55 16.07
C ARG A 23 6.60 7.76 15.16
N GLY A 24 6.70 8.91 14.46
CA GLY A 24 7.77 9.20 13.52
C GLY A 24 7.78 8.32 12.26
N TYR A 25 6.62 7.81 11.85
CA TYR A 25 6.52 6.94 10.67
C TYR A 25 6.58 7.75 9.36
N SER A 26 7.46 7.30 8.47
CA SER A 26 7.60 7.84 7.12
C SER A 26 6.79 7.00 6.11
N PRO A 27 6.60 7.48 4.87
CA PRO A 27 5.94 6.70 3.80
C PRO A 27 6.62 5.35 3.53
N GLY A 28 7.90 5.20 3.91
CA GLY A 28 8.64 3.94 3.83
C GLY A 28 8.07 2.85 4.74
N ARG A 29 7.57 3.22 5.93
CA ARG A 29 6.90 2.28 6.87
C ARG A 29 5.72 1.57 6.21
N PHE A 30 5.00 2.29 5.38
CA PHE A 30 3.79 1.84 4.70
C PHE A 30 4.08 1.11 3.37
N SER A 31 5.33 0.84 3.04
CA SER A 31 5.71 0.06 1.86
C SER A 31 5.98 -1.39 2.23
N PHE A 32 5.28 -2.33 1.59
CA PHE A 32 5.55 -3.76 1.75
C PHE A 32 6.86 -4.20 1.06
N ASN A 33 7.43 -3.39 0.16
CA ASN A 33 8.65 -3.74 -0.59
C ASN A 33 9.95 -3.46 0.18
N VAL A 34 9.89 -2.71 1.29
CA VAL A 34 11.07 -2.30 2.07
C VAL A 34 10.91 -2.73 3.52
N SER A 35 12.03 -2.99 4.19
CA SER A 35 12.04 -3.31 5.61
C SER A 35 11.54 -2.12 6.45
N GLY A 36 11.00 -2.44 7.63
CA GLY A 36 10.57 -1.46 8.64
C GLY A 36 9.12 -1.62 9.06
N GLY A 37 8.18 -1.68 8.12
CA GLY A 37 6.75 -1.90 8.43
C GLY A 37 6.12 -3.15 7.82
N ARG A 38 6.79 -3.76 6.83
CA ARG A 38 6.35 -5.02 6.25
C ARG A 38 6.46 -6.18 7.25
N CYS A 39 5.76 -7.27 6.97
CA CYS A 39 5.96 -8.53 7.66
C CYS A 39 7.30 -9.14 7.22
N GLU A 40 8.24 -9.31 8.15
CA GLU A 40 9.57 -9.86 7.82
C GLU A 40 9.54 -11.37 7.53
N ALA A 41 8.56 -12.12 8.05
CA ALA A 41 8.42 -13.55 7.78
C ALA A 41 8.16 -13.86 6.30
N CYS A 42 7.33 -13.05 5.64
CA CYS A 42 7.04 -13.17 4.20
C CYS A 42 7.66 -12.05 3.36
N LYS A 43 8.53 -11.22 3.95
CA LYS A 43 9.16 -10.05 3.31
C LYS A 43 8.18 -9.12 2.57
N GLY A 44 6.93 -9.05 3.04
CA GLY A 44 5.87 -8.23 2.47
C GLY A 44 5.01 -8.89 1.39
N ASP A 45 5.28 -10.13 0.99
CA ASP A 45 4.50 -10.82 -0.05
C ASP A 45 3.09 -11.19 0.45
N GLY A 46 2.97 -11.51 1.75
CA GLY A 46 1.73 -11.99 2.37
C GLY A 46 1.46 -13.47 2.15
N GLN A 47 2.26 -14.11 1.28
CA GLN A 47 2.21 -15.53 0.98
C GLN A 47 3.63 -16.11 1.04
N ILE A 48 3.73 -17.40 1.31
CA ILE A 48 4.96 -18.17 1.26
C ILE A 48 4.85 -19.16 0.11
N LYS A 49 5.87 -19.15 -0.75
CA LYS A 49 6.00 -20.10 -1.86
C LYS A 49 6.62 -21.40 -1.32
N ILE A 50 5.91 -22.51 -1.48
CA ILE A 50 6.43 -23.83 -1.14
C ILE A 50 6.83 -24.52 -2.43
N GLU A 51 8.13 -24.69 -2.61
CA GLU A 51 8.69 -25.39 -3.77
C GLU A 51 8.65 -26.90 -3.54
N MET A 52 8.04 -27.60 -4.49
CA MET A 52 7.93 -29.05 -4.46
C MET A 52 8.62 -29.63 -5.70
N ASN A 53 9.40 -30.70 -5.51
CA ASN A 53 10.25 -31.24 -6.58
C ASN A 53 9.48 -31.76 -7.82
N PHE A 54 8.19 -32.07 -7.68
CA PHE A 54 7.40 -32.75 -8.71
C PHE A 54 6.02 -32.13 -8.96
N LEU A 55 5.59 -31.21 -8.11
CA LEU A 55 4.29 -30.55 -8.20
C LEU A 55 4.50 -29.07 -8.49
N PRO A 56 3.53 -28.40 -9.12
CA PRO A 56 3.55 -26.96 -9.24
C PRO A 56 3.70 -26.30 -7.87
N ASP A 57 4.45 -25.20 -7.84
CA ASP A 57 4.65 -24.42 -6.62
C ASP A 57 3.30 -23.97 -6.05
N VAL A 58 3.13 -24.14 -4.74
CA VAL A 58 1.92 -23.75 -4.03
C VAL A 58 2.20 -22.50 -3.20
N TYR A 59 1.26 -21.56 -3.21
CA TYR A 59 1.30 -20.36 -2.39
C TYR A 59 0.37 -20.52 -1.20
N VAL A 60 0.94 -20.47 0.00
CA VAL A 60 0.19 -20.55 1.25
C VAL A 60 0.19 -19.18 1.92
N PRO A 61 -0.93 -18.71 2.50
CA PRO A 61 -0.93 -17.48 3.29
C PRO A 61 0.14 -17.51 4.38
N CYS A 62 0.84 -16.40 4.56
CA CYS A 62 1.85 -16.29 5.62
C CYS A 62 1.20 -16.52 6.99
N GLU A 63 1.76 -17.42 7.79
CA GLU A 63 1.25 -17.77 9.12
C GLU A 63 1.34 -16.63 10.14
N VAL A 64 2.23 -15.66 9.91
CA VAL A 64 2.47 -14.55 10.86
C VAL A 64 1.53 -13.36 10.60
N CYS A 65 1.39 -12.95 9.34
CA CYS A 65 0.55 -11.80 8.98
C CYS A 65 -0.80 -12.19 8.40
N HIS A 66 -1.06 -13.48 8.17
CA HIS A 66 -2.30 -14.02 7.60
C HIS A 66 -2.70 -13.31 6.30
N GLY A 67 -1.72 -13.04 5.42
CA GLY A 67 -1.96 -12.35 4.15
C GLY A 67 -1.87 -10.82 4.21
N LYS A 68 -1.86 -10.20 5.39
CA LYS A 68 -1.91 -8.73 5.55
C LYS A 68 -0.65 -7.97 5.15
N ARG A 69 0.45 -8.65 4.81
CA ARG A 69 1.74 -8.09 4.34
C ARG A 69 2.51 -7.18 5.29
N TYR A 70 1.89 -6.67 6.36
CA TYR A 70 2.48 -5.73 7.31
C TYR A 70 2.61 -6.32 8.72
N ASN A 71 3.46 -5.72 9.54
CA ASN A 71 3.51 -6.01 10.97
C ASN A 71 2.35 -5.34 11.73
N ARG A 72 2.12 -5.79 12.96
CA ARG A 72 1.01 -5.33 13.80
C ARG A 72 1.07 -3.83 14.06
N GLU A 73 2.25 -3.27 14.33
CA GLU A 73 2.40 -1.85 14.64
C GLU A 73 2.05 -0.93 13.46
N THR A 74 2.30 -1.39 12.22
CA THR A 74 1.92 -0.64 11.01
C THR A 74 0.41 -0.69 10.77
N LEU A 75 -0.23 -1.82 11.09
CA LEU A 75 -1.67 -1.99 10.93
C LEU A 75 -2.51 -1.23 11.97
N GLU A 76 -1.92 -0.83 13.09
CA GLU A 76 -2.56 0.03 14.09
C GLU A 76 -2.82 1.45 13.57
N VAL A 77 -2.07 1.91 12.56
CA VAL A 77 -2.33 3.20 11.92
C VAL A 77 -3.50 3.04 10.96
N THR A 78 -4.54 3.85 11.18
CA THR A 78 -5.74 3.85 10.35
C THR A 78 -5.98 5.22 9.72
N TYR A 79 -6.59 5.21 8.55
CA TYR A 79 -7.15 6.39 7.89
C TYR A 79 -8.65 6.14 7.73
N HIS A 80 -9.50 7.03 8.26
CA HIS A 80 -10.96 6.82 8.34
C HIS A 80 -11.36 5.42 8.86
N GLY A 81 -10.65 4.93 9.89
CA GLY A 81 -10.93 3.62 10.50
C GLY A 81 -10.50 2.41 9.68
N LYS A 82 -9.74 2.59 8.60
CA LYS A 82 -9.18 1.52 7.76
C LYS A 82 -7.66 1.53 7.82
N SER A 83 -7.05 0.38 8.07
CA SER A 83 -5.60 0.20 7.98
C SER A 83 -5.14 0.18 6.52
N ILE A 84 -3.83 0.26 6.30
CA ILE A 84 -3.28 0.17 4.95
C ILE A 84 -3.52 -1.18 4.28
N SER A 85 -3.62 -2.28 5.05
CA SER A 85 -4.00 -3.59 4.52
C SER A 85 -5.47 -3.59 4.08
N ASP A 86 -6.35 -2.97 4.87
CA ASP A 86 -7.77 -2.91 4.50
C ASP A 86 -7.96 -2.13 3.19
N VAL A 87 -7.17 -1.07 2.97
CA VAL A 87 -7.16 -0.32 1.70
C VAL A 87 -6.66 -1.17 0.53
N LEU A 88 -5.68 -2.06 0.75
CA LEU A 88 -5.21 -2.99 -0.28
C LEU A 88 -6.24 -4.06 -0.63
N ASP A 89 -7.08 -4.44 0.34
CA ASP A 89 -8.15 -5.43 0.16
C ASP A 89 -9.42 -4.84 -0.45
N MET A 90 -9.51 -3.51 -0.61
CA MET A 90 -10.64 -2.85 -1.27
C MET A 90 -10.65 -3.11 -2.78
N THR A 91 -11.86 -3.26 -3.31
CA THR A 91 -12.10 -3.14 -4.75
C THR A 91 -11.84 -1.71 -5.23
N VAL A 92 -11.55 -1.54 -6.52
CA VAL A 92 -11.34 -0.20 -7.11
C VAL A 92 -12.56 0.71 -6.88
N THR A 93 -13.77 0.17 -6.97
CA THR A 93 -15.02 0.91 -6.73
C THR A 93 -15.16 1.38 -5.28
N GLU A 94 -14.81 0.54 -4.31
CA GLU A 94 -14.81 0.91 -2.89
C GLU A 94 -13.73 1.96 -2.61
N ALA A 95 -12.53 1.77 -3.16
CA ALA A 95 -11.44 2.73 -3.04
C ALA A 95 -11.81 4.09 -3.64
N LEU A 96 -12.51 4.13 -4.79
CA LEU A 96 -12.99 5.37 -5.38
C LEU A 96 -14.01 6.09 -4.49
N ALA A 97 -14.93 5.36 -3.87
CA ALA A 97 -15.87 5.95 -2.92
C ALA A 97 -15.16 6.44 -1.64
N PHE A 98 -14.22 5.64 -1.14
CA PHE A 98 -13.46 5.91 0.08
C PHE A 98 -12.54 7.13 -0.06
N PHE A 99 -11.84 7.25 -1.19
CA PHE A 99 -10.94 8.38 -1.49
C PHE A 99 -11.62 9.52 -2.25
N GLY A 100 -12.87 9.36 -2.69
CA GLY A 100 -13.59 10.35 -3.50
C GLY A 100 -13.86 11.68 -2.80
N ALA A 101 -13.82 11.70 -1.47
CA ALA A 101 -13.91 12.93 -0.67
C ALA A 101 -12.58 13.71 -0.58
N ILE A 102 -11.47 13.15 -1.08
CA ILE A 102 -10.17 13.82 -1.12
C ILE A 102 -10.16 14.73 -2.36
N PRO A 103 -10.14 16.07 -2.21
CA PRO A 103 -9.94 16.96 -3.35
C PRO A 103 -8.59 16.57 -3.96
N ARG A 104 -8.57 16.21 -5.25
CA ARG A 104 -7.35 15.82 -6.00
C ARG A 104 -6.15 16.58 -5.46
N SER A 105 -5.26 15.90 -4.74
CA SER A 105 -3.94 16.42 -4.46
C SER A 105 -3.31 16.65 -5.83
N ARG A 106 -3.26 17.93 -6.19
CA ARG A 106 -2.77 18.52 -7.44
C ARG A 106 -1.93 17.54 -8.24
N THR A 107 -2.57 16.77 -9.12
CA THR A 107 -1.88 16.16 -10.27
C THR A 107 -1.10 17.32 -10.86
N SER A 108 0.24 17.22 -10.84
CA SER A 108 1.06 18.14 -11.60
C SER A 108 0.64 17.93 -13.05
N SER A 109 -0.30 18.77 -13.45
CA SER A 109 -0.59 19.02 -14.83
C SER A 109 0.72 19.51 -15.43
N ARG A 110 1.52 18.60 -15.96
CA ARG A 110 2.16 18.85 -17.23
C ARG A 110 1.05 18.91 -18.28
N ARG A 111 0.25 19.97 -18.19
CA ARG A 111 -0.35 20.58 -19.37
C ARG A 111 0.81 21.24 -20.10
N SER A 112 1.57 20.47 -20.88
CA SER A 112 2.14 21.03 -22.09
C SER A 112 1.03 20.97 -23.12
N THR A 113 0.14 21.96 -23.03
CA THR A 113 -0.76 22.33 -24.12
C THR A 113 0.13 22.91 -25.22
N THR A 114 0.74 22.05 -26.03
CA THR A 114 1.35 22.42 -27.32
C THR A 114 1.01 21.32 -28.32
N TRP A 115 -0.29 21.17 -28.60
CA TRP A 115 -0.75 20.74 -29.92
C TRP A 115 -1.21 22.00 -30.65
N ALA A 116 -0.23 22.85 -30.97
CA ALA A 116 -0.39 23.94 -31.91
C ALA A 116 0.71 23.74 -32.96
N SER A 117 0.27 23.39 -34.17
CA SER A 117 0.94 23.62 -35.44
C SER A 117 2.27 22.89 -35.71
N ALA A 118 2.18 21.79 -36.45
CA ALA A 118 3.05 21.47 -37.59
C ALA A 118 2.37 20.40 -38.45
#